data_AF-A0A5C6B9V8-F1
#
_entry.id   AF-A0A5C6B9V8-F1
#
_cell.length_a   1.000
_cell.length_b   1.000
_cell.length_c   1.000
_cell.angle_alpha   90.00
_cell.angle_beta   90.00
_cell.angle_gamma   90.00
#
_symmetry.space_group_name_H-M   'P 1'
#
loop_
_entity.id
_entity.type
_entity.pdbx_description
1 polymer ?
#
loop_
_entity_poly.entity_id
_entity_poly.type
_entity_poly.pdbx_seq_one_letter_code
_entity_poly.pdbx_strand_id
1 'polypeptide(L)'
;MPAKKIIQFHAVEQPITEAVTKFGGQPVWIDEPEWPLSESLDEPMLFIGQIAIEPELFPDAQGKMAYLFMTDSEEHGSNKPTWDPDGGENAIVIQPGGEVWVETEPLSEGPTLNLRGPSSTRPREYRVTCVEGHDAEFLPAHEQSDLSQAEKETKFGKLEDSKIGGTPIFIQSDEFPGDDWQLLFQLYSDNVPFDLHFGDAGIGYGFISADGDEGKFLWQCF
;
A
#
# COMPACT_ATOMS: atom_id res chain seq x y z
N MET A 1 -14.47 -16.07 5.40
CA MET A 1 -14.66 -14.61 5.25
C MET A 1 -13.34 -13.97 5.61
N PRO A 2 -12.65 -13.35 4.65
CA PRO A 2 -11.36 -12.72 4.89
C PRO A 2 -11.49 -11.62 5.93
N ALA A 3 -10.65 -11.66 6.97
CA ALA A 3 -10.60 -10.62 7.99
C ALA A 3 -9.95 -9.36 7.42
N LYS A 4 -10.43 -8.19 7.84
CA LYS A 4 -9.89 -6.89 7.43
C LYS A 4 -9.86 -5.90 8.58
N LYS A 5 -9.13 -4.82 8.37
CA LYS A 5 -9.08 -3.66 9.24
C LYS A 5 -9.25 -2.38 8.44
N ILE A 6 -10.33 -1.64 8.68
CA ILE A 6 -10.58 -0.35 8.03
C ILE A 6 -9.75 0.72 8.72
N ILE A 7 -8.96 1.45 7.94
CA ILE A 7 -7.98 2.43 8.41
C ILE A 7 -8.66 3.76 8.72
N GLN A 8 -8.28 4.36 9.85
CA GLN A 8 -8.60 5.74 10.20
C GLN A 8 -7.30 6.50 10.49
N PHE A 9 -7.09 7.61 9.79
CA PHE A 9 -5.86 8.40 9.87
C PHE A 9 -5.95 9.50 10.93
N HIS A 10 -4.90 9.64 11.74
CA HIS A 10 -4.76 10.67 12.76
C HIS A 10 -3.43 11.38 12.59
N ALA A 11 -3.46 12.65 12.17
CA ALA A 11 -2.25 13.44 12.00
C ALA A 11 -1.53 13.59 13.33
N VAL A 12 -0.20 13.44 13.32
CA VAL A 12 0.66 13.67 14.48
C VAL A 12 1.49 14.94 14.32
N GLU A 13 1.96 15.48 15.45
CA GLU A 13 2.85 16.64 15.50
C GLU A 13 4.32 16.26 15.74
N GLN A 14 4.57 15.08 16.31
CA GLN A 14 5.90 14.55 16.55
C GLN A 14 6.11 13.24 15.79
N PRO A 15 7.35 12.95 15.36
CA PRO A 15 7.65 11.72 14.66
C PRO A 15 7.23 10.47 15.44
N ILE A 16 6.64 9.49 14.77
CA ILE A 16 6.37 8.18 15.35
C ILE A 16 7.66 7.37 15.23
N THR A 17 8.20 6.98 16.37
CA THR A 17 9.44 6.20 16.48
C THR A 17 9.20 4.74 16.85
N GLU A 18 7.94 4.36 17.04
CA GLU A 18 7.51 2.99 17.29
C GLU A 18 7.31 2.24 15.96
N ALA A 19 7.69 0.96 15.91
CA ALA A 19 7.44 0.09 14.77
C ALA A 19 5.95 -0.31 14.73
N VAL A 20 5.10 0.63 14.29
CA VAL A 20 3.65 0.47 14.17
C VAL A 20 3.18 0.89 12.79
N THR A 21 1.99 0.44 12.40
CA THR A 21 1.36 0.92 11.17
C THR A 21 1.21 2.45 11.19
N LYS A 22 1.73 3.10 10.15
CA LYS A 22 1.68 4.56 9.97
C LYS A 22 1.89 4.94 8.51
N PHE A 23 1.51 6.16 8.17
CA PHE A 23 1.70 6.71 6.82
C PHE A 23 2.44 8.05 6.88
N GLY A 24 3.38 8.25 5.96
CA GLY A 24 4.29 9.39 5.93
C GLY A 24 5.33 9.39 7.07
N GLY A 25 6.08 10.49 7.17
CA GLY A 25 7.26 10.57 8.04
C GLY A 25 8.40 9.68 7.54
N GLN A 26 9.35 9.30 8.40
CA GLN A 26 10.40 8.35 8.05
C GLN A 26 10.02 6.92 8.48
N PRO A 27 10.51 5.88 7.78
CA PRO A 27 10.32 4.49 8.21
C PRO A 27 10.98 4.24 9.57
N VAL A 28 10.33 3.43 10.39
CA VAL A 28 10.94 2.81 11.57
C VAL A 28 11.40 1.42 11.17
N TRP A 29 12.63 1.32 10.68
CA TRP A 29 13.27 0.07 10.27
C TRP A 29 13.39 -0.90 11.44
N ILE A 30 13.00 -2.17 11.23
CA ILE A 30 13.15 -3.24 12.22
C ILE A 30 14.34 -4.16 11.93
N ASP A 31 14.92 -4.03 10.74
CA ASP A 31 16.20 -4.60 10.33
C ASP A 31 17.07 -3.52 9.65
N GLU A 32 18.17 -3.89 8.97
CA GLU A 32 19.00 -2.96 8.20
C GLU A 32 18.14 -2.16 7.19
N PRO A 33 18.35 -0.84 7.02
CA PRO A 33 17.58 -0.05 6.07
C PRO A 33 17.75 -0.55 4.63
N GLU A 34 16.65 -0.63 3.88
CA GLU A 34 16.61 -1.08 2.49
C GLU A 34 15.71 -0.13 1.69
N TRP A 35 16.22 1.06 1.35
CA TRP A 35 15.44 2.09 0.67
C TRP A 35 15.41 1.83 -0.84
N PRO A 36 14.25 1.54 -1.45
CA PRO A 36 14.15 1.24 -2.88
C PRO A 36 14.53 2.41 -3.79
N LEU A 37 15.21 2.10 -4.89
CA LEU A 37 15.51 3.03 -5.97
C LEU A 37 14.56 2.82 -7.15
N SER A 38 14.11 3.91 -7.76
CA SER A 38 13.43 3.89 -9.07
C SER A 38 14.36 3.30 -10.13
N GLU A 39 13.92 2.23 -10.81
CA GLU A 39 14.73 1.58 -11.85
C GLU A 39 15.11 2.54 -12.98
N SER A 40 14.21 3.47 -13.35
CA SER A 40 14.45 4.37 -14.46
C SER A 40 15.11 5.70 -14.10
N LEU A 41 15.13 6.08 -12.83
CA LEU A 41 15.73 7.34 -12.36
C LEU A 41 17.02 7.13 -11.56
N ASP A 42 17.25 5.95 -11.00
CA ASP A 42 18.34 5.67 -10.06
C ASP A 42 18.28 6.61 -8.83
N GLU A 43 17.05 6.91 -8.39
CA GLU A 43 16.77 7.82 -7.28
C GLU A 43 15.89 7.15 -6.22
N PRO A 44 16.04 7.50 -4.93
CA PRO A 44 15.21 6.95 -3.85
C PRO A 44 13.72 7.19 -4.07
N MET A 45 12.93 6.12 -3.99
CA MET A 45 11.47 6.21 -4.06
C MET A 45 10.88 6.95 -2.86
N LEU A 46 9.68 7.50 -3.01
CA LEU A 46 8.93 8.12 -1.93
C LEU A 46 8.44 7.07 -0.94
N PHE A 47 8.73 7.25 0.35
CA PHE A 47 8.12 6.47 1.41
C PHE A 47 6.65 6.88 1.62
N ILE A 48 5.75 5.94 1.42
CA ILE A 48 4.29 6.12 1.62
C ILE A 48 3.92 5.79 3.06
N GLY A 49 4.46 4.71 3.62
CA GLY A 49 4.08 4.25 4.94
C GLY A 49 4.65 2.89 5.27
N GLN A 50 4.33 2.42 6.48
CA GLN A 50 4.67 1.09 6.93
C GLN A 50 3.44 0.43 7.56
N ILE A 51 3.38 -0.90 7.47
CA ILE A 51 2.29 -1.72 7.98
C ILE A 51 2.89 -2.82 8.84
N ALA A 52 2.54 -2.83 10.13
CA ALA A 52 2.86 -3.93 11.01
C ALA A 52 2.06 -5.16 10.56
N ILE A 53 2.75 -6.26 10.29
CA ILE A 53 2.11 -7.48 9.81
C ILE A 53 1.58 -8.25 11.02
N GLU A 54 0.25 -8.25 11.13
CA GLU A 54 -0.45 -8.83 12.28
C GLU A 54 -0.76 -10.31 12.03
N PRO A 55 -0.43 -11.22 12.97
CA PRO A 55 -0.60 -12.67 12.79
C PRO A 55 -2.07 -13.09 12.66
N GLU A 56 -3.02 -12.26 13.12
CA GLU A 56 -4.44 -12.49 12.93
C GLU A 56 -4.89 -12.37 11.48
N LEU A 57 -4.16 -11.59 10.67
CA LEU A 57 -4.40 -11.41 9.23
C LEU A 57 -3.44 -12.25 8.39
N PHE A 58 -2.18 -12.34 8.82
CA PHE A 58 -1.09 -12.98 8.08
C PHE A 58 -0.31 -13.93 9.00
N PRO A 59 -0.84 -15.14 9.27
CA PRO A 59 -0.29 -16.04 10.28
C PRO A 59 1.15 -16.49 9.99
N ASP A 60 1.51 -16.63 8.71
CA ASP A 60 2.82 -17.11 8.27
C ASP A 60 3.88 -15.99 8.20
N ALA A 61 3.48 -14.73 8.40
CA ALA A 61 4.33 -13.55 8.31
C ALA A 61 4.51 -12.83 9.67
N GLN A 62 4.39 -13.57 10.78
CA GLN A 62 4.42 -13.01 12.12
C GLN A 62 5.72 -12.25 12.43
N GLY A 63 5.58 -11.06 13.02
CA GLY A 63 6.71 -10.26 13.48
C GLY A 63 7.38 -9.45 12.36
N LYS A 64 6.80 -9.47 11.15
CA LYS A 64 7.29 -8.71 10.02
C LYS A 64 6.68 -7.31 9.95
N MET A 65 7.33 -6.44 9.19
CA MET A 65 6.89 -5.10 8.84
C MET A 65 6.99 -4.95 7.32
N ALA A 66 5.96 -4.38 6.72
CA ALA A 66 5.99 -3.97 5.32
C ALA A 66 6.24 -2.47 5.21
N TYR A 67 7.12 -2.05 4.33
CA TYR A 67 7.41 -0.65 4.02
C TYR A 67 7.06 -0.36 2.55
N LEU A 68 6.26 0.67 2.33
CA LEU A 68 5.61 0.95 1.05
C LEU A 68 6.31 2.12 0.36
N PHE A 69 6.70 1.92 -0.89
CA PHE A 69 7.43 2.91 -1.68
C PHE A 69 6.86 3.05 -3.09
N MET A 70 6.97 4.25 -3.64
CA MET A 70 6.61 4.54 -5.03
C MET A 70 7.42 5.72 -5.57
N THR A 71 7.81 5.67 -6.83
CA THR A 71 8.42 6.82 -7.51
C THR A 71 7.43 7.98 -7.58
N ASP A 72 7.89 9.20 -7.25
CA ASP A 72 7.09 10.42 -7.49
C ASP A 72 7.12 10.77 -8.98
N SER A 73 6.09 10.34 -9.70
CA SER A 73 5.95 10.56 -11.14
C SER A 73 5.62 12.02 -11.52
N GLU A 74 5.05 12.80 -10.60
CA GLU A 74 4.64 14.18 -10.89
C GLU A 74 5.82 15.14 -10.93
N GLU A 75 6.78 15.00 -10.00
CA GLU A 75 8.01 15.81 -9.99
C GLU A 75 8.82 15.64 -11.28
N HIS A 76 8.79 14.44 -11.86
CA HIS A 76 9.60 14.07 -13.02
C HIS A 76 8.88 14.20 -14.36
N GLY A 77 7.63 14.67 -14.37
CA GLY A 77 6.86 14.93 -15.59
C GLY A 77 6.75 13.74 -16.55
N SER A 78 6.86 12.51 -16.04
CA SER A 78 6.94 11.31 -16.85
C SER A 78 5.96 10.23 -16.38
N ASN A 79 5.31 9.58 -17.35
CA ASN A 79 4.39 8.48 -17.13
C ASN A 79 5.18 7.20 -16.81
N LYS A 80 5.81 7.18 -15.63
CA LYS A 80 6.50 6.00 -15.10
C LYS A 80 5.45 4.92 -14.82
N PRO A 81 5.73 3.64 -15.10
CA PRO A 81 4.80 2.53 -14.85
C PRO A 81 4.65 2.21 -13.35
N THR A 82 4.35 3.21 -12.52
CA THR A 82 4.12 3.02 -11.06
C THR A 82 2.91 2.15 -10.78
N TRP A 83 2.03 1.93 -11.77
CA TRP A 83 0.88 1.04 -11.68
C TRP A 83 1.25 -0.44 -11.85
N ASP A 84 2.39 -0.74 -12.46
CA ASP A 84 2.82 -2.10 -12.79
C ASP A 84 3.62 -2.69 -11.61
N PRO A 85 3.20 -3.82 -11.02
CA PRO A 85 3.91 -4.44 -9.90
C PRO A 85 5.30 -4.96 -10.26
N ASP A 86 5.63 -5.08 -11.54
CA ASP A 86 6.94 -5.50 -12.04
C ASP A 86 7.66 -4.36 -12.78
N GLY A 87 7.13 -3.13 -12.71
CA GLY A 87 7.60 -1.99 -13.49
C GLY A 87 8.83 -1.28 -12.95
N GLY A 88 9.35 -1.66 -11.76
CA GLY A 88 10.53 -1.05 -11.13
C GLY A 88 10.33 0.35 -10.53
N GLU A 89 9.07 0.81 -10.45
CA GLU A 89 8.72 2.18 -10.04
C GLU A 89 7.88 2.23 -8.77
N ASN A 90 7.73 1.08 -8.12
CA ASN A 90 7.08 0.92 -6.85
C ASN A 90 7.67 -0.31 -6.14
N ALA A 91 7.54 -0.38 -4.81
CA ALA A 91 8.05 -1.51 -4.06
C ALA A 91 7.35 -1.68 -2.70
N ILE A 92 7.32 -2.92 -2.22
CA ILE A 92 7.07 -3.23 -0.82
C ILE A 92 8.30 -3.98 -0.29
N VAL A 93 8.93 -3.42 0.71
CA VAL A 93 10.04 -4.07 1.43
C VAL A 93 9.46 -4.78 2.64
N ILE A 94 9.70 -6.08 2.76
CA ILE A 94 9.27 -6.87 3.92
C ILE A 94 10.49 -7.14 4.80
N GLN A 95 10.41 -6.80 6.08
CA GLN A 95 11.46 -7.09 7.05
C GLN A 95 10.91 -7.85 8.26
N PRO A 96 11.75 -8.61 8.99
CA PRO A 96 13.10 -9.03 8.57
C PRO A 96 13.03 -10.14 7.50
N GLY A 97 14.10 -10.30 6.74
CA GLY A 97 14.34 -11.47 5.88
C GLY A 97 13.47 -11.58 4.64
N GLY A 98 12.74 -10.53 4.24
CA GLY A 98 12.01 -10.52 2.99
C GLY A 98 12.92 -10.34 1.77
N GLU A 99 12.38 -10.67 0.61
CA GLU A 99 13.05 -10.48 -0.67
C GLU A 99 12.59 -9.16 -1.31
N VAL A 100 13.56 -8.31 -1.67
CA VAL A 100 13.33 -7.06 -2.40
C VAL A 100 13.83 -7.24 -3.83
N TRP A 101 12.95 -7.00 -4.80
CA TRP A 101 13.20 -7.27 -6.22
C TRP A 101 13.73 -6.05 -7.00
N VAL A 102 13.66 -4.86 -6.40
CA VAL A 102 14.30 -3.63 -6.91
C VAL A 102 15.62 -3.36 -6.20
N GLU A 103 16.48 -2.54 -6.82
CA GLU A 103 17.72 -2.09 -6.18
C GLU A 103 17.41 -1.22 -4.95
N THR A 104 18.21 -1.36 -3.90
CA THR A 104 18.04 -0.64 -2.64
C THR A 104 19.35 -0.03 -2.16
N GLU A 105 19.26 1.09 -1.45
CA GLU A 105 20.37 1.66 -0.70
C GLU A 105 20.13 1.60 0.82
N PRO A 106 21.20 1.53 1.65
CA PRO A 106 21.10 1.53 3.10
C PRO A 106 20.82 2.92 3.69
N LEU A 107 19.75 3.57 3.22
CA LEU A 107 19.31 4.89 3.66
C LEU A 107 18.28 4.74 4.78
N SER A 108 18.56 5.33 5.95
CA SER A 108 17.62 5.35 7.05
C SER A 108 16.50 6.39 6.88
N GLU A 109 16.75 7.44 6.10
CA GLU A 109 15.83 8.55 5.85
C GLU A 109 15.88 8.97 4.38
N GLY A 110 14.76 9.48 3.86
CA GLY A 110 14.63 9.87 2.46
C GLY A 110 13.32 10.60 2.14
N PRO A 111 12.91 10.66 0.86
CA PRO A 111 11.67 11.32 0.44
C PRO A 111 10.42 10.71 1.08
N THR A 112 9.42 11.51 1.45
CA THR A 112 8.20 11.03 2.11
C THR A 112 7.00 11.94 1.84
N LEU A 113 5.79 11.43 2.10
CA LEU A 113 4.52 12.10 1.85
C LEU A 113 4.42 13.52 2.42
N ASN A 114 3.90 14.41 1.58
CA ASN A 114 3.47 15.75 1.96
C ASN A 114 1.95 15.80 2.24
N LEU A 115 1.48 16.89 2.85
CA LEU A 115 0.02 17.16 2.88
C LEU A 115 -0.54 17.25 1.47
N ARG A 116 -1.78 16.78 1.30
CA ARG A 116 -2.55 16.99 0.08
C ARG A 116 -2.77 18.48 -0.18
N GLY A 117 -2.45 18.94 -1.38
CA GLY A 117 -2.78 20.29 -1.87
C GLY A 117 -1.66 20.95 -2.68
N PRO A 118 -2.01 21.85 -3.62
CA PRO A 118 -1.05 22.46 -4.52
C PRO A 118 -0.08 23.32 -3.70
N SER A 119 1.18 22.90 -3.62
CA SER A 119 2.31 23.57 -2.93
C SER A 119 2.57 23.19 -1.46
N SER A 120 1.99 22.13 -0.90
CA SER A 120 2.45 21.70 0.42
C SER A 120 3.78 20.95 0.34
N THR A 121 4.83 21.55 0.88
CA THR A 121 6.16 20.92 1.03
C THR A 121 6.42 20.48 2.47
N ARG A 122 5.39 20.42 3.32
CA ARG A 122 5.54 20.00 4.70
C ARG A 122 5.27 18.50 4.79
N PRO A 123 6.29 17.69 5.14
CA PRO A 123 6.09 16.30 5.47
C PRO A 123 5.02 16.18 6.54
N ARG A 124 4.14 15.20 6.37
CA ARG A 124 3.16 14.83 7.39
C ARG A 124 3.26 13.37 7.69
N GLU A 125 2.83 13.08 8.91
CA GLU A 125 2.84 11.74 9.44
C GLU A 125 1.51 11.47 10.13
N TYR A 126 1.01 10.27 9.95
CA TYR A 126 -0.29 9.83 10.41
C TYR A 126 -0.15 8.52 11.17
N ARG A 127 -0.57 8.53 12.43
CA ARG A 127 -0.86 7.29 13.15
C ARG A 127 -2.20 6.77 12.66
N VAL A 128 -2.37 5.46 12.65
CA VAL A 128 -3.66 4.85 12.31
C VAL A 128 -4.33 4.19 13.51
N THR A 129 -5.66 4.25 13.52
CA THR A 129 -6.50 3.30 14.26
C THR A 129 -7.25 2.45 13.26
N CYS A 130 -7.63 1.24 13.67
CA CYS A 130 -8.32 0.30 12.80
C CYS A 130 -9.67 -0.11 13.38
N VAL A 131 -10.65 -0.28 12.51
CA VAL A 131 -11.93 -0.93 12.83
C VAL A 131 -11.93 -2.31 12.20
N GLU A 132 -12.05 -3.34 13.03
CA GLU A 132 -12.10 -4.73 12.58
C GLU A 132 -13.36 -5.01 11.76
N GLY A 133 -13.21 -5.84 10.74
CA GLY A 133 -14.30 -6.27 9.88
C GLY A 133 -13.95 -7.55 9.14
N HIS A 134 -14.88 -7.98 8.29
CA HIS A 134 -14.69 -9.09 7.39
C HIS A 134 -15.22 -8.71 6.01
N ASP A 135 -14.57 -9.18 4.95
CA ASP A 135 -15.08 -9.10 3.59
C ASP A 135 -15.76 -10.41 3.19
N ALA A 136 -16.56 -10.34 2.12
CA ALA A 136 -16.94 -11.54 1.38
C ALA A 136 -15.69 -12.16 0.73
N GLU A 137 -15.76 -13.48 0.47
CA GLU A 137 -14.74 -14.15 -0.35
C GLU A 137 -14.60 -13.46 -1.71
N PHE A 138 -13.38 -13.49 -2.25
CA PHE A 138 -13.10 -12.94 -3.57
C PHE A 138 -14.01 -13.57 -4.62
N LEU A 139 -14.57 -12.72 -5.48
CA LEU A 139 -15.37 -13.13 -6.62
C LEU A 139 -14.70 -12.56 -7.86
N PRO A 140 -14.26 -13.39 -8.83
CA PRO A 140 -13.62 -12.90 -10.05
C PRO A 140 -14.49 -11.91 -10.82
N ALA A 141 -13.88 -10.95 -11.52
CA ALA A 141 -14.59 -9.89 -12.25
C ALA A 141 -15.67 -10.41 -13.21
N HIS A 142 -15.41 -11.55 -13.87
CA HIS A 142 -16.38 -12.16 -14.78
C HIS A 142 -17.65 -12.65 -14.06
N GLU A 143 -17.53 -13.15 -12.83
CA GLU A 143 -18.68 -13.56 -11.99
C GLU A 143 -19.36 -12.34 -11.34
N GLN A 144 -18.60 -11.28 -11.04
CA GLN A 144 -19.18 -10.03 -10.56
C GLN A 144 -20.07 -9.33 -11.60
N SER A 145 -19.89 -9.63 -12.89
CA SER A 145 -20.67 -9.00 -13.97
C SER A 145 -22.17 -9.28 -13.89
N ASP A 146 -22.57 -10.36 -13.20
CA ASP A 146 -23.96 -10.74 -12.97
C ASP A 146 -24.62 -9.99 -11.79
N LEU A 147 -23.84 -9.25 -10.99
CA LEU A 147 -24.34 -8.51 -9.82
C LEU A 147 -24.68 -7.06 -10.18
N SER A 148 -25.78 -6.55 -9.62
CA SER A 148 -26.07 -5.12 -9.63
C SER A 148 -25.09 -4.33 -8.77
N GLN A 149 -24.98 -3.02 -9.01
CA GLN A 149 -24.11 -2.13 -8.21
C GLN A 149 -24.42 -2.20 -6.71
N ALA A 150 -25.70 -2.20 -6.33
CA ALA A 150 -26.11 -2.28 -4.93
C ALA A 150 -25.73 -3.63 -4.28
N GLU A 151 -25.77 -4.73 -5.04
CA GLU A 151 -25.31 -6.04 -4.58
C GLU A 151 -23.78 -6.06 -4.41
N LYS A 152 -23.05 -5.42 -5.33
CA LYS A 152 -21.59 -5.28 -5.23
C LYS A 152 -21.20 -4.49 -3.98
N GLU A 153 -21.79 -3.31 -3.76
CA GLU A 153 -21.51 -2.49 -2.57
C GLU A 153 -21.87 -3.22 -1.27
N THR A 154 -22.98 -3.95 -1.25
CA THR A 154 -23.39 -4.74 -0.08
C THR A 154 -22.42 -5.89 0.20
N LYS A 155 -21.89 -6.53 -0.84
CA LYS A 155 -21.08 -7.74 -0.73
C LYS A 155 -19.60 -7.44 -0.49
N PHE A 156 -19.04 -6.48 -1.22
CA PHE A 156 -17.61 -6.17 -1.23
C PHE A 156 -17.28 -4.92 -0.39
N GLY A 157 -18.31 -4.20 0.08
CA GLY A 157 -18.15 -2.96 0.82
C GLY A 157 -17.95 -1.77 -0.11
N LYS A 158 -17.51 -0.66 0.50
CA LYS A 158 -17.29 0.61 -0.17
C LYS A 158 -15.92 0.63 -0.83
N LEU A 159 -15.88 1.16 -2.05
CA LEU A 159 -14.64 1.39 -2.79
C LEU A 159 -13.71 2.33 -2.01
N GLU A 160 -14.29 3.30 -1.31
CA GLU A 160 -13.58 4.39 -0.67
C GLU A 160 -12.92 3.99 0.66
N ASP A 161 -13.21 2.80 1.19
CA ASP A 161 -12.63 2.33 2.45
C ASP A 161 -11.17 1.88 2.23
N SER A 162 -10.23 2.62 2.81
CA SER A 162 -8.84 2.17 2.93
C SER A 162 -8.73 1.10 4.01
N LYS A 163 -8.03 -0.01 3.73
CA LYS A 163 -8.00 -1.19 4.62
C LYS A 163 -6.67 -1.94 4.59
N ILE A 164 -6.48 -2.76 5.61
CA ILE A 164 -5.43 -3.79 5.73
C ILE A 164 -6.12 -5.16 5.73
N GLY A 165 -5.60 -6.11 4.96
CA GLY A 165 -6.25 -7.41 4.79
C GLY A 165 -7.58 -7.32 4.02
N GLY A 166 -8.31 -8.43 4.03
CA GLY A 166 -9.60 -8.57 3.36
C GLY A 166 -9.48 -8.99 1.91
N THR A 167 -10.47 -8.60 1.13
CA THR A 167 -10.62 -8.96 -0.29
C THR A 167 -10.41 -7.73 -1.16
N PRO A 168 -9.52 -7.72 -2.17
CA PRO A 168 -9.33 -6.55 -3.02
C PRO A 168 -10.60 -6.22 -3.80
N ILE A 169 -10.85 -4.92 -3.99
CA ILE A 169 -11.93 -4.42 -4.85
C ILE A 169 -11.28 -3.83 -6.10
N PHE A 170 -10.94 -4.67 -7.08
CA PHE A 170 -10.41 -4.21 -8.36
C PHE A 170 -11.44 -3.38 -9.13
N ILE A 171 -11.00 -2.28 -9.73
CA ILE A 171 -11.87 -1.36 -10.51
C ILE A 171 -11.71 -1.54 -12.02
N GLN A 172 -10.67 -2.24 -12.45
CA GLN A 172 -10.44 -2.64 -13.84
C GLN A 172 -10.56 -4.17 -13.98
N SER A 173 -9.45 -4.87 -14.13
CA SER A 173 -9.38 -6.34 -14.16
C SER A 173 -8.82 -6.91 -12.86
N ASP A 174 -9.11 -8.18 -12.60
CA ASP A 174 -8.46 -8.94 -11.53
C ASP A 174 -6.95 -8.98 -11.80
N GLU A 175 -6.14 -8.57 -10.83
CA GLU A 175 -4.70 -8.40 -11.02
C GLU A 175 -3.96 -8.75 -9.72
N PHE A 176 -3.79 -10.05 -9.48
CA PHE A 176 -2.95 -10.53 -8.39
C PHE A 176 -1.52 -10.75 -8.90
N PRO A 177 -0.50 -10.49 -8.06
CA PRO A 177 0.89 -10.85 -8.40
C PRO A 177 1.12 -12.35 -8.63
N GLY A 178 0.28 -13.21 -8.04
CA GLY A 178 0.33 -14.67 -8.17
C GLY A 178 -0.86 -15.33 -7.48
N ASP A 179 -0.96 -16.66 -7.59
CA ASP A 179 -2.18 -17.42 -7.24
C ASP A 179 -2.54 -17.40 -5.73
N ASP A 180 -1.55 -17.36 -4.83
CA ASP A 180 -1.75 -17.46 -3.37
C ASP A 180 -1.42 -16.16 -2.62
N TRP A 181 -1.33 -15.04 -3.33
CA TRP A 181 -1.03 -13.74 -2.73
C TRP A 181 -2.22 -13.17 -1.96
N GLN A 182 -1.93 -12.60 -0.80
CA GLN A 182 -2.94 -12.02 0.09
C GLN A 182 -2.89 -10.50 0.01
N LEU A 183 -4.05 -9.85 0.08
CA LEU A 183 -4.12 -8.39 0.14
C LEU A 183 -3.49 -7.91 1.45
N LEU A 184 -2.36 -7.22 1.37
CA LEU A 184 -1.76 -6.52 2.50
C LEU A 184 -2.52 -5.23 2.80
N PHE A 185 -2.76 -4.39 1.78
CA PHE A 185 -3.49 -3.14 1.94
C PHE A 185 -4.25 -2.75 0.67
N GLN A 186 -5.27 -1.91 0.86
CA GLN A 186 -5.94 -1.16 -0.20
C GLN A 186 -6.05 0.31 0.23
N LEU A 187 -5.62 1.24 -0.61
CA LEU A 187 -5.70 2.68 -0.38
C LEU A 187 -6.45 3.36 -1.52
N TYR A 188 -7.48 4.13 -1.20
CA TYR A 188 -8.19 4.95 -2.18
C TYR A 188 -7.59 6.37 -2.19
N SER A 189 -7.03 6.80 -3.33
CA SER A 189 -6.26 8.06 -3.43
C SER A 189 -7.08 9.29 -3.02
N ASP A 190 -8.39 9.25 -3.23
CA ASP A 190 -9.28 10.37 -2.89
C ASP A 190 -9.72 10.42 -1.42
N ASN A 191 -9.53 9.34 -0.66
CA ASN A 191 -9.92 9.25 0.76
C ASN A 191 -8.73 9.10 1.71
N VAL A 192 -7.52 9.46 1.26
CA VAL A 192 -6.34 9.60 2.12
C VAL A 192 -6.04 11.10 2.40
N PRO A 193 -5.52 11.44 3.58
CA PRO A 193 -5.26 12.83 3.97
C PRO A 193 -3.90 13.38 3.48
N PHE A 194 -3.22 12.67 2.60
CA PHE A 194 -1.89 12.98 2.10
C PHE A 194 -1.87 12.92 0.57
N ASP A 195 -0.85 13.50 -0.02
CA ASP A 195 -0.72 13.53 -1.47
C ASP A 195 -0.24 12.16 -1.97
N LEU A 196 -1.13 11.43 -2.63
CA LEU A 196 -0.86 10.12 -3.21
C LEU A 196 -1.67 10.01 -4.49
N HIS A 197 -0.99 9.97 -5.62
CA HIS A 197 -1.63 10.04 -6.93
C HIS A 197 -1.64 8.66 -7.61
N PHE A 198 -2.82 8.09 -7.76
CA PHE A 198 -3.08 6.84 -8.49
C PHE A 198 -3.92 7.11 -9.74
N GLY A 199 -3.68 8.22 -10.44
CA GLY A 199 -4.53 8.62 -11.56
C GLY A 199 -5.92 9.10 -11.12
N ASP A 200 -6.91 8.99 -12.01
CA ASP A 200 -8.28 9.48 -11.77
C ASP A 200 -9.04 8.54 -10.81
N ALA A 201 -9.28 9.01 -9.58
CA ALA A 201 -9.94 8.27 -8.50
C ALA A 201 -9.40 6.83 -8.34
N GLY A 202 -8.07 6.69 -8.36
CA GLY A 202 -7.44 5.38 -8.31
C GLY A 202 -7.31 4.74 -6.94
N ILE A 203 -7.02 3.44 -6.98
CA ILE A 203 -6.86 2.58 -5.81
C ILE A 203 -5.54 1.84 -5.93
N GLY A 204 -4.73 1.93 -4.88
CA GLY A 204 -3.51 1.17 -4.72
C GLY A 204 -3.74 -0.09 -3.90
N TYR A 205 -3.10 -1.18 -4.30
CA TYR A 205 -3.19 -2.49 -3.69
C TYR A 205 -1.79 -3.02 -3.41
N GLY A 206 -1.49 -3.26 -2.14
CA GLY A 206 -0.31 -4.02 -1.76
C GLY A 206 -0.68 -5.45 -1.50
N PHE A 207 0.15 -6.37 -1.93
CA PHE A 207 0.00 -7.79 -1.68
C PHE A 207 1.25 -8.33 -1.00
N ILE A 208 1.05 -9.39 -0.24
CA ILE A 208 2.09 -10.18 0.39
C ILE A 208 1.94 -11.64 -0.05
N SER A 209 3.07 -12.27 -0.36
CA SER A 209 3.17 -13.70 -0.67
C SER A 209 2.75 -14.58 0.51
N ALA A 210 2.41 -15.84 0.24
CA ALA A 210 1.89 -16.75 1.25
C ALA A 210 2.90 -17.09 2.37
N ASP A 211 4.20 -17.13 2.06
CA ASP A 211 5.29 -17.28 3.05
C ASP A 211 5.67 -15.95 3.74
N GLY A 212 5.12 -14.85 3.25
CA GLY A 212 5.34 -13.53 3.79
C GLY A 212 6.70 -12.94 3.47
N ASP A 213 7.47 -13.49 2.54
CA ASP A 213 8.82 -13.03 2.23
C ASP A 213 8.83 -11.97 1.12
N GLU A 214 7.90 -12.02 0.18
CA GLU A 214 7.77 -11.05 -0.90
C GLU A 214 6.56 -10.11 -0.74
N GLY A 215 6.74 -8.84 -1.16
CA GLY A 215 5.69 -7.84 -1.27
C GLY A 215 5.65 -7.19 -2.65
N LYS A 216 4.46 -6.96 -3.19
CA LYS A 216 4.26 -6.23 -4.46
C LYS A 216 3.14 -5.21 -4.34
N PHE A 217 3.28 -4.12 -5.08
CA PHE A 217 2.33 -3.01 -5.09
C PHE A 217 1.91 -2.71 -6.54
N LEU A 218 0.61 -2.47 -6.74
CA LEU A 218 0.06 -2.02 -8.02
C LEU A 218 -1.08 -1.04 -7.75
N TRP A 219 -1.51 -0.31 -8.77
CA TRP A 219 -2.70 0.54 -8.65
C TRP A 219 -3.49 0.59 -9.96
N GLN A 220 -4.79 0.85 -9.83
CA GLN A 220 -5.73 0.98 -10.95
C GLN A 220 -6.48 2.31 -10.82
N CYS A 221 -6.96 2.88 -11.94
CA CYS A 221 -7.75 4.11 -11.96
C CYS A 221 -8.93 4.04 -12.95
N PHE A 222 -9.82 5.03 -12.93
CA PHE A 222 -10.91 5.15 -13.89
C PHE A 222 -10.48 5.77 -15.23
#